data_AF-A0A0A0QSU5-F1
#
_entry.id   AF-A0A0A0QSU5-F1
#
_cell.length_a   1.000
_cell.length_b   1.000
_cell.length_c   1.000
_cell.angle_alpha   90.00
_cell.angle_beta   90.00
_cell.angle_gamma   90.00
#
_symmetry.space_group_name_H-M   'P 1'
#
loop_
_entity.id
_entity.type
_entity.pdbx_description
1 polymer ?
#
loop_
_entity_poly.entity_id
_entity_poly.type
_entity_poly.pdbx_seq_one_letter_code
_entity_poly.pdbx_strand_id
1 'polypeptide(L)'
;MLPHIILENLQRIEPDAQFTGNLPKVQSSIGQTYFVKVGSPSESEQYLGEARSLEAIGTAAPGLAPAMIAYGDGEDGKPFFISEYKNMAPLSSSTSEFLAKRLATELHQYKSHEGFGFEIPTFCGATRQRNGWYKTWEQCYSSLIGNLLDGLSQREYGGLMTKGERIRE
;
A
#
# COMPACT_ATOMS: atom_id res chain seq x y z
N MET A 1 15.55 -17.18 -11.48
CA MET A 1 14.44 -18.14 -11.28
C MET A 1 13.40 -17.45 -10.42
N LEU A 2 12.11 -17.56 -10.77
CA LEU A 2 11.05 -16.95 -9.97
C LEU A 2 10.95 -17.67 -8.61
N PRO A 3 10.72 -16.96 -7.49
CA PRO A 3 10.47 -17.59 -6.20
C PRO A 3 9.30 -18.56 -6.28
N HIS A 4 9.39 -19.72 -5.61
CA HIS A 4 8.39 -20.78 -5.72
C HIS A 4 6.97 -20.28 -5.35
N ILE A 5 6.85 -19.52 -4.26
CA ILE A 5 5.56 -18.94 -3.81
C ILE A 5 4.92 -18.03 -4.86
N ILE A 6 5.74 -17.29 -5.62
CA ILE A 6 5.24 -16.44 -6.71
C ILE A 6 4.73 -17.29 -7.85
N LEU A 7 5.51 -18.30 -8.26
CA LEU A 7 5.12 -19.19 -9.35
C LEU A 7 3.84 -19.95 -9.02
N GLU A 8 3.69 -20.47 -7.80
CA GLU A 8 2.50 -21.16 -7.33
C GLU A 8 1.26 -20.25 -7.40
N ASN A 9 1.37 -19.02 -6.89
CA ASN A 9 0.25 -18.08 -6.92
C ASN A 9 -0.09 -17.63 -8.36
N LEU A 10 0.91 -17.42 -9.21
CA LEU A 10 0.69 -17.11 -10.62
C LEU A 10 0.02 -18.28 -11.36
N GLN A 11 0.44 -19.52 -11.11
CA GLN A 11 -0.22 -20.72 -11.66
C GLN A 11 -1.65 -20.91 -11.13
N ARG A 12 -1.94 -20.48 -9.90
CA ARG A 12 -3.33 -20.46 -9.41
C ARG A 12 -4.19 -19.43 -10.16
N ILE A 13 -3.61 -18.30 -10.57
CA ILE A 13 -4.29 -17.25 -11.34
C ILE A 13 -4.46 -17.66 -12.81
N GLU A 14 -3.43 -18.22 -13.43
CA GLU A 14 -3.44 -18.70 -14.81
C GLU A 14 -2.80 -20.12 -14.90
N PRO A 15 -3.60 -21.20 -14.73
CA PRO A 15 -3.09 -22.58 -14.62
C PRO A 15 -2.30 -23.09 -15.83
N ASP A 16 -2.71 -22.67 -17.03
CA ASP A 16 -2.11 -23.14 -18.29
C ASP A 16 -0.99 -22.23 -18.80
N ALA A 17 -0.67 -21.17 -18.07
CA ALA A 17 0.33 -20.19 -18.48
C ALA A 17 1.75 -20.58 -18.05
N GLN A 18 2.73 -20.16 -18.85
CA GLN A 18 4.14 -20.15 -18.50
C GLN A 18 4.56 -18.74 -18.10
N PHE A 19 5.40 -18.63 -17.08
CA PHE A 19 5.83 -17.33 -16.55
C PHE A 19 7.31 -17.09 -16.75
N THR A 20 7.65 -15.90 -17.24
CA THR A 20 9.02 -15.48 -17.53
C THR A 20 9.28 -14.07 -16.99
N GLY A 21 10.56 -13.67 -16.94
CA GLY A 21 10.97 -12.35 -16.45
C GLY A 21 11.68 -12.40 -15.10
N ASN A 22 11.89 -11.21 -14.53
CA ASN A 22 12.57 -11.01 -13.26
C ASN A 22 11.80 -9.99 -12.43
N LEU A 23 11.80 -10.16 -11.12
CA LEU A 23 11.15 -9.21 -10.23
C LEU A 23 11.72 -7.79 -10.46
N PRO A 24 10.86 -6.76 -10.45
CA PRO A 24 9.45 -6.83 -10.06
C PRO A 24 8.49 -7.11 -11.23
N LYS A 25 8.94 -7.46 -12.44
CA LYS A 25 8.08 -7.65 -13.63
C LYS A 25 8.06 -9.10 -14.10
N VAL A 26 6.89 -9.73 -14.01
CA VAL A 26 6.68 -11.11 -14.50
C VAL A 26 5.68 -11.09 -15.65
N GLN A 27 5.99 -11.82 -16.72
CA GLN A 27 5.16 -11.91 -17.92
C GLN A 27 4.63 -13.34 -18.08
N SER A 28 3.34 -13.43 -18.35
CA SER A 28 2.66 -14.66 -18.71
C SER A 28 2.74 -14.93 -20.21
N SER A 29 2.78 -16.20 -20.59
CA SER A 29 2.72 -16.66 -21.99
C SER A 29 1.40 -16.32 -22.67
N ILE A 30 0.34 -16.01 -21.92
CA ILE A 30 -0.95 -15.59 -22.48
C ILE A 30 -1.09 -14.06 -22.59
N GLY A 31 0.00 -13.32 -22.35
CA GLY A 31 0.11 -11.88 -22.63
C GLY A 31 -0.08 -10.96 -21.42
N GLN A 32 -0.47 -11.50 -20.26
CA GLN A 32 -0.62 -10.70 -19.05
C GLN A 32 0.75 -10.35 -18.44
N THR A 33 0.85 -9.16 -17.83
CA THR A 33 2.05 -8.74 -17.09
C THR A 33 1.68 -8.38 -15.65
N TYR A 34 2.50 -8.82 -14.72
CA TYR A 34 2.34 -8.65 -13.29
C TYR A 34 3.48 -7.85 -12.69
N PHE A 35 3.14 -7.05 -11.68
CA PHE A 35 4.11 -6.47 -10.77
C PHE A 35 4.19 -7.34 -9.51
N VAL A 36 5.40 -7.71 -9.10
CA VAL A 36 5.63 -8.67 -8.02
C VAL A 36 6.65 -8.11 -7.03
N LYS A 37 6.31 -8.20 -5.74
CA LYS A 37 7.21 -7.90 -4.62
C LYS A 37 7.35 -9.12 -3.71
N VAL A 38 8.55 -9.28 -3.16
CA VAL A 38 8.87 -10.26 -2.11
C VAL A 38 9.73 -9.53 -1.08
N GLY A 39 9.34 -9.62 0.18
CA GLY A 39 10.02 -8.98 1.29
C GLY A 39 10.79 -9.96 2.16
N SER A 40 11.23 -9.46 3.30
CA SER A 40 11.78 -10.21 4.43
C SER A 40 10.68 -10.44 5.48
N PRO A 41 10.83 -11.44 6.38
CA PRO A 41 9.79 -11.75 7.36
C PRO A 41 9.40 -10.58 8.27
N SER A 42 10.31 -9.64 8.52
CA SER A 42 10.04 -8.42 9.29
C SER A 42 9.11 -7.41 8.59
N GLU A 43 8.84 -7.57 7.29
CA GLU A 43 8.04 -6.64 6.49
C GLU A 43 6.59 -7.11 6.31
N SER A 44 6.17 -8.21 6.92
CA SER A 44 4.84 -8.82 6.69
C SER A 44 3.69 -7.83 6.88
N GLU A 45 3.69 -7.08 7.98
CA GLU A 45 2.66 -6.07 8.25
C GLU A 45 2.68 -4.91 7.24
N GLN A 46 3.86 -4.53 6.74
CA GLN A 46 3.99 -3.48 5.73
C GLN A 46 3.37 -3.93 4.40
N TYR A 47 3.60 -5.17 4.00
CA TYR A 47 3.02 -5.74 2.79
C TYR A 47 1.50 -5.90 2.90
N LEU A 48 1.00 -6.34 4.06
CA LEU A 48 -0.43 -6.41 4.33
C LEU A 48 -1.08 -5.02 4.27
N GLY A 49 -0.46 -4.02 4.92
CA GLY A 49 -0.88 -2.62 4.89
C GLY A 49 -0.96 -2.05 3.47
N GLU A 50 0.06 -2.30 2.65
CA GLU A 50 0.10 -1.87 1.24
C GLU A 50 -0.98 -2.55 0.39
N ALA A 51 -1.15 -3.87 0.54
CA ALA A 51 -2.17 -4.63 -0.19
C ALA A 51 -3.59 -4.14 0.12
N ARG A 52 -3.93 -3.97 1.41
CA ARG A 52 -5.24 -3.42 1.83
C ARG A 52 -5.45 -1.99 1.37
N SER A 53 -4.38 -1.19 1.33
CA SER A 53 -4.46 0.19 0.82
C SER A 53 -4.79 0.20 -0.67
N LEU A 54 -4.20 -0.70 -1.47
CA LEU A 54 -4.54 -0.84 -2.89
C LEU A 54 -5.99 -1.31 -3.11
N GLU A 55 -6.49 -2.25 -2.31
CA GLU A 55 -7.90 -2.68 -2.33
C GLU A 55 -8.85 -1.51 -2.02
N ALA A 56 -8.53 -0.71 -1.00
CA ALA A 56 -9.33 0.45 -0.62
C ALA A 56 -9.34 1.54 -1.71
N ILE A 57 -8.19 1.86 -2.31
CA ILE A 57 -8.11 2.79 -3.43
C ILE A 57 -8.87 2.25 -4.65
N GLY A 58 -8.76 0.96 -4.94
CA GLY A 58 -9.50 0.31 -6.03
C GLY A 58 -11.01 0.35 -5.83
N THR A 59 -11.48 0.26 -4.59
CA THR A 59 -12.89 0.41 -4.23
C THR A 59 -13.37 1.85 -4.42
N ALA A 60 -12.58 2.84 -3.99
CA ALA A 60 -12.94 4.25 -4.06
C ALA A 60 -12.82 4.84 -5.48
N ALA A 61 -11.80 4.44 -6.23
CA ALA A 61 -11.49 4.94 -7.57
C ALA A 61 -10.96 3.81 -8.47
N PRO A 62 -11.85 2.97 -9.05
CA PRO A 62 -11.46 1.81 -9.84
C PRO A 62 -10.43 2.11 -10.94
N GLY A 63 -9.34 1.36 -10.98
CA GLY A 63 -8.29 1.50 -11.99
C GLY A 63 -7.36 2.72 -11.81
N LEU A 64 -7.54 3.55 -10.78
CA LEU A 64 -6.62 4.64 -10.45
C LEU A 64 -5.27 4.10 -9.95
N ALA A 65 -5.29 3.07 -9.11
CA ALA A 65 -4.13 2.33 -8.63
C ALA A 65 -4.03 0.95 -9.30
N PRO A 66 -2.87 0.25 -9.22
CA PRO A 66 -2.76 -1.16 -9.59
C PRO A 66 -3.81 -2.01 -8.86
N ALA A 67 -4.53 -2.86 -9.60
CA ALA A 67 -5.40 -3.84 -8.99
C ALA A 67 -4.58 -4.85 -8.16
N MET A 68 -4.99 -5.08 -6.91
CA MET A 68 -4.39 -6.10 -6.06
C MET A 68 -4.90 -7.49 -6.49
N ILE A 69 -4.01 -8.45 -6.75
CA ILE A 69 -4.40 -9.78 -7.27
C ILE A 69 -4.18 -10.87 -6.22
N ALA A 70 -2.99 -10.92 -5.61
CA ALA A 70 -2.68 -11.85 -4.53
C ALA A 70 -1.63 -11.27 -3.58
N TYR A 71 -1.72 -11.59 -2.30
CA TYR A 71 -0.71 -11.27 -1.29
C TYR A 71 -0.78 -12.27 -0.14
N GLY A 72 0.28 -12.36 0.64
CA GLY A 72 0.35 -13.22 1.81
C GLY A 72 1.78 -13.45 2.25
N ASP A 73 1.96 -14.37 3.19
CA ASP A 73 3.26 -14.83 3.65
C ASP A 73 3.54 -16.22 3.07
N GLY A 74 4.77 -16.44 2.58
CA GLY A 74 5.24 -17.76 2.20
C GLY A 74 5.53 -18.65 3.42
N GLU A 75 5.80 -19.94 3.19
CA GLU A 75 6.17 -20.87 4.27
C GLU A 75 7.44 -20.46 5.02
N ASP A 76 8.34 -19.71 4.37
CA ASP A 76 9.56 -19.15 4.97
C ASP A 76 9.30 -17.84 5.74
N GLY A 77 8.03 -17.45 5.88
CA GLY A 77 7.57 -16.23 6.54
C GLY A 77 7.80 -14.96 5.73
N LYS A 78 8.32 -15.05 4.49
CA LYS A 78 8.52 -13.86 3.66
C LYS A 78 7.20 -13.41 3.05
N PRO A 79 6.82 -12.13 3.21
CA PRO A 79 5.64 -11.62 2.55
C PRO A 79 5.88 -11.46 1.06
N PHE A 80 4.81 -11.58 0.31
CA PHE A 80 4.78 -11.30 -1.11
C PHE A 80 3.49 -10.58 -1.49
N PHE A 81 3.52 -9.92 -2.64
CA PHE A 81 2.29 -9.58 -3.34
C PHE A 81 2.49 -9.53 -4.85
N ILE A 82 1.38 -9.74 -5.56
CA ILE A 82 1.25 -9.76 -7.02
C ILE A 82 0.12 -8.80 -7.39
N SER A 83 0.42 -7.73 -8.12
CA SER A 83 -0.56 -6.74 -8.58
C SER A 83 -0.52 -6.57 -10.09
N GLU A 84 -1.51 -5.85 -10.61
CA GLU A 84 -1.53 -5.37 -11.99
C GLU A 84 -0.24 -4.61 -12.32
N TYR A 85 0.42 -4.96 -13.42
CA TYR A 85 1.52 -4.15 -13.93
C TYR A 85 0.98 -2.93 -14.69
N LYS A 86 1.25 -1.72 -14.20
CA LYS A 86 0.95 -0.47 -14.92
C LYS A 86 2.10 -0.12 -15.86
N ASN A 87 1.83 -0.08 -17.16
CA ASN A 87 2.77 0.45 -18.14
C ASN A 87 2.75 1.99 -18.10
N MET A 88 3.68 2.57 -17.34
CA MET A 88 3.71 4.02 -17.11
C MET A 88 4.29 4.78 -18.30
N ALA A 89 3.77 5.99 -18.52
CA ALA A 89 4.27 6.95 -19.50
C ALA A 89 4.47 8.32 -18.83
N PRO A 90 5.28 9.22 -19.42
CA PRO A 90 5.41 10.59 -18.92
C PRO A 90 4.06 11.29 -18.78
N LEU A 91 3.91 12.07 -17.72
CA LEU A 91 2.70 12.84 -17.46
C LEU A 91 2.57 13.99 -18.46
N SER A 92 1.42 14.07 -19.15
CA SER A 92 1.04 15.20 -19.99
C SER A 92 0.10 16.14 -19.24
N SER A 93 -0.10 17.37 -19.74
CA SER A 93 -1.07 18.31 -19.13
C SER A 93 -2.49 17.73 -19.08
N SER A 94 -2.95 17.10 -20.17
CA SER A 94 -4.29 16.50 -20.24
C SER A 94 -4.46 15.31 -19.29
N THR A 95 -3.43 14.48 -19.14
CA THR A 95 -3.46 13.35 -18.19
C THR A 95 -3.33 13.79 -16.74
N SER A 96 -2.62 14.90 -16.47
CA SER A 96 -2.57 15.55 -15.16
C SER A 96 -3.94 16.11 -14.75
N GLU A 97 -4.62 16.83 -15.64
CA GLU A 97 -5.98 17.32 -15.41
C GLU A 97 -6.96 16.17 -15.17
N PHE A 98 -6.85 15.10 -15.96
CA PHE A 98 -7.66 13.90 -15.77
C PHE A 98 -7.40 13.24 -14.40
N LEU A 99 -6.13 13.07 -14.01
CA LEU A 99 -5.76 12.54 -12.70
C LEU A 99 -6.31 13.41 -11.56
N ALA A 100 -6.13 14.73 -11.64
CA ALA A 100 -6.63 15.67 -10.62
C ALA A 100 -8.15 15.57 -10.47
N LYS A 101 -8.89 15.50 -11.59
CA LYS A 101 -10.33 15.30 -11.57
C LYS A 101 -10.70 14.00 -10.86
N ARG A 102 -10.08 12.87 -11.22
CA ARG A 102 -10.35 11.58 -10.59
C ARG A 102 -10.04 11.57 -9.09
N LEU A 103 -8.93 12.16 -8.67
CA LEU A 103 -8.61 12.32 -7.24
C LEU A 103 -9.71 13.11 -6.51
N ALA A 104 -10.17 14.22 -7.09
CA ALA A 104 -11.14 15.10 -6.47
C ALA A 104 -12.57 14.54 -6.47
N THR A 105 -13.00 13.84 -7.53
CA THR A 105 -14.40 13.41 -7.72
C THR A 105 -14.66 11.95 -7.43
N GLU A 106 -13.62 11.10 -7.39
CA GLU A 106 -13.74 9.68 -7.09
C GLU A 106 -13.08 9.38 -5.75
N LEU A 107 -11.74 9.44 -5.69
CA LEU A 107 -10.98 8.98 -4.52
C LEU A 107 -11.33 9.75 -3.24
N HIS A 108 -11.28 11.08 -3.27
CA HIS A 108 -11.56 11.91 -2.09
C HIS A 108 -13.06 12.09 -1.80
N GLN A 109 -13.96 11.78 -2.74
CA GLN A 109 -15.41 11.81 -2.48
C GLN A 109 -15.91 10.54 -1.79
N TYR A 110 -15.17 9.43 -1.94
CA TYR A 110 -15.50 8.20 -1.24
C TYR A 110 -15.42 8.39 0.28
N LYS A 111 -16.45 7.95 1.00
CA LYS A 111 -16.54 8.08 2.46
C LYS A 111 -16.51 6.71 3.11
N SER A 112 -15.61 6.54 4.07
CA SER A 112 -15.65 5.39 4.98
C SER A 112 -16.88 5.49 5.89
N HIS A 113 -17.49 4.35 6.20
CA HIS A 113 -18.55 4.24 7.20
C HIS A 113 -18.01 4.13 8.64
N GLU A 114 -16.71 3.88 8.81
CA GLU A 114 -16.06 3.62 10.10
C GLU A 114 -15.52 4.89 10.79
N GLY A 115 -15.40 6.00 10.04
CA GLY A 115 -14.83 7.26 10.50
C GLY A 115 -13.46 7.56 9.89
N PHE A 116 -12.61 8.28 10.62
CA PHE A 116 -11.26 8.65 10.20
C PHE A 116 -10.26 7.56 10.57
N GLY A 117 -9.31 7.27 9.67
CA GLY A 117 -8.23 6.31 9.91
C GLY A 117 -8.29 5.11 8.96
N PHE A 118 -7.86 3.94 9.44
CA PHE A 118 -7.79 2.71 8.66
C PHE A 118 -7.85 1.47 9.56
N GLU A 119 -8.36 0.35 9.05
CA GLU A 119 -8.59 -0.86 9.84
C GLU A 119 -7.31 -1.51 10.36
N ILE A 120 -6.21 -1.39 9.62
CA ILE A 120 -4.93 -2.00 9.94
C ILE A 120 -3.78 -1.00 9.90
N PRO A 121 -2.63 -1.33 10.51
CA PRO A 121 -1.43 -0.52 10.39
C PRO A 121 -1.00 -0.33 8.93
N THR A 122 -0.58 0.89 8.61
CA THR A 122 0.04 1.24 7.31
C THR A 122 1.43 1.79 7.54
N PHE A 123 2.15 2.12 6.46
CA PHE A 123 3.54 2.55 6.56
C PHE A 123 3.79 3.76 5.65
N CYS A 124 4.45 4.78 6.19
CA CYS A 124 5.00 5.90 5.44
C CYS A 124 6.52 5.70 5.35
N GLY A 125 6.97 5.04 4.29
CA GLY A 125 8.33 4.51 4.22
C GLY A 125 8.56 3.48 5.34
N ALA A 126 9.64 3.63 6.11
CA ALA A 126 9.91 2.75 7.26
C ALA A 126 9.10 3.09 8.53
N THR A 127 8.28 4.16 8.48
CA THR A 127 7.52 4.61 9.66
C THR A 127 6.19 3.88 9.72
N ARG A 128 6.07 2.95 10.68
CA ARG A 128 4.80 2.27 10.98
C ARG A 128 3.78 3.27 11.53
N GLN A 129 2.63 3.34 10.88
CA GLN A 129 1.44 4.08 11.29
C GLN A 129 0.45 3.09 11.91
N ARG A 130 0.21 3.17 13.22
CA ARG A 130 -0.67 2.23 13.95
C ARG A 130 -2.10 2.19 13.40
N ASN A 131 -2.61 3.32 12.91
CA ASN A 131 -4.01 3.52 12.51
C ASN A 131 -5.02 3.05 13.57
N GLY A 132 -6.23 2.68 13.15
CA GLY A 132 -7.44 2.60 13.97
C GLY A 132 -8.52 3.56 13.47
N TRP A 133 -9.74 3.38 13.95
CA TRP A 133 -10.89 4.21 13.58
C TRP A 133 -11.19 5.25 14.66
N TYR A 134 -11.40 6.50 14.23
CA TYR A 134 -11.64 7.65 15.09
C TYR A 134 -12.89 8.40 14.63
N LYS A 135 -13.64 8.94 15.61
CA LYS A 135 -14.90 9.66 15.32
C LYS A 135 -14.67 11.05 14.76
N THR A 136 -13.56 11.70 15.14
CA THR A 136 -13.22 13.04 14.66
C THR A 136 -11.84 13.06 14.02
N TRP A 137 -11.62 14.04 13.15
CA TRP A 137 -10.36 14.21 12.45
C TRP A 137 -9.23 14.56 13.42
N GLU A 138 -9.50 15.41 14.41
CA GLU A 138 -8.54 15.85 15.43
C GLU A 138 -8.00 14.65 16.23
N GLN A 139 -8.88 13.72 16.61
CA GLN A 139 -8.49 12.48 17.30
C GLN A 139 -7.57 11.62 16.42
N CYS A 140 -7.95 11.42 15.15
CA CYS A 140 -7.15 10.66 14.20
C CYS A 140 -5.77 11.29 13.99
N TYR A 141 -5.74 12.60 13.72
CA TYR A 141 -4.52 13.32 13.40
C TYR A 141 -3.58 13.42 14.61
N SER A 142 -4.12 13.70 15.81
CA SER A 142 -3.35 13.68 17.06
C SER A 142 -2.75 12.30 17.34
N SER A 143 -3.46 11.21 17.04
CA SER A 143 -2.93 9.83 17.13
C SER A 143 -1.78 9.57 16.15
N LEU A 144 -1.91 10.03 14.90
CA LEU A 144 -0.85 9.89 13.89
C LEU A 144 0.43 10.63 14.33
N ILE A 145 0.31 11.85 14.85
CA ILE A 145 1.44 12.60 15.39
C ILE A 145 2.01 11.88 16.60
N GLY A 146 1.18 11.47 17.57
CA GLY A 146 1.63 10.75 18.76
C GLY A 146 2.43 9.49 18.41
N ASN A 147 1.98 8.72 17.41
CA ASN A 147 2.70 7.54 16.95
C ASN A 147 4.07 7.88 16.34
N LEU A 148 4.17 8.98 15.58
CA LEU A 148 5.45 9.47 15.08
C LEU A 148 6.39 9.87 16.23
N LEU A 149 5.88 10.58 17.24
CA LEU A 149 6.64 11.02 18.40
C LEU A 149 7.15 9.83 19.22
N ASP A 150 6.35 8.80 19.46
CA ASP A 150 6.79 7.57 20.13
C ASP A 150 7.97 6.90 19.40
N GLY A 151 7.98 6.95 18.07
CA GLY A 151 9.09 6.43 17.27
C GLY A 151 10.36 7.28 17.39
N LEU A 152 10.20 8.59 17.57
CA LEU A 152 11.30 9.55 17.71
C LEU A 152 11.85 9.62 19.13
N SER A 153 11.06 9.29 20.17
CA SER A 153 11.48 9.35 21.58
C SER A 153 12.63 8.40 21.90
N GLN A 154 12.85 7.40 21.05
CA GLN A 154 13.99 6.48 21.11
C GLN A 154 15.30 7.09 20.57
N ARG A 155 15.28 8.38 20.18
CA ARG A 155 16.38 9.12 19.57
C ARG A 155 16.51 10.52 20.18
N GLU A 156 17.66 11.18 20.01
CA GLU A 156 17.92 12.51 20.59
C GLU A 156 17.27 13.66 19.79
N TYR A 157 15.93 13.73 19.77
CA TYR A 157 15.16 14.78 19.06
C TYR A 157 14.31 15.67 19.97
N GLY A 158 14.78 16.00 21.17
CA GLY A 158 13.99 16.69 22.21
C GLY A 158 13.23 17.94 21.74
N GLY A 159 13.87 18.83 20.98
CA GLY A 159 13.21 20.05 20.47
C GLY A 159 12.08 19.79 19.46
N LEU A 160 12.17 18.72 18.67
CA LEU A 160 11.11 18.30 17.76
C LEU A 160 9.94 17.66 18.52
N MET A 161 10.25 16.86 19.54
CA MET A 161 9.26 16.22 20.41
C MET A 161 8.35 17.27 21.08
N THR A 162 8.94 18.31 21.68
CA THR A 162 8.17 19.39 22.29
C THR A 162 7.25 20.10 21.30
N LYS A 163 7.72 20.35 20.07
CA LYS A 163 6.88 20.97 19.02
C LYS A 163 5.74 20.05 18.60
N GLY A 164 5.99 18.75 18.49
CA GLY A 164 4.97 17.77 18.15
C GLY A 164 3.86 17.69 19.19
N GLU A 165 4.20 17.65 20.48
CA GLU A 165 3.19 17.62 21.55
C GLU A 165 2.29 18.85 21.54
N ARG A 166 2.86 20.04 21.26
CA ARG A 166 2.08 21.28 21.13
C ARG A 166 1.10 21.29 19.95
N ILE A 167 1.29 20.46 18.92
CA ILE A 167 0.35 20.34 17.80
C ILE A 167 -0.81 19.41 18.16
N ARG A 168 -0.63 18.55 19.17
CA ARG A 168 -1.62 17.56 19.61
C ARG A 168 -2.61 18.11 20.64
N GLU A 169 -2.27 19.23 21.29
CA GLU A 169 -3.12 20.04 22.18
C GLU A 169 -4.15 20.86 21.41
#